data_AF-A0A3R8IU67-F1
#
_entry.id   AF-A0A3R8IU67-F1
#
_cell.length_a   1.000
_cell.length_b   1.000
_cell.length_c   1.000
_cell.angle_alpha   90.00
_cell.angle_beta   90.00
_cell.angle_gamma   90.00
#
_symmetry.space_group_name_H-M   'P 1'
#
loop_
_entity.id
_entity.type
_entity.pdbx_description
1 polymer ?
#
loop_
_entity_poly.entity_id
_entity_poly.type
_entity_poly.pdbx_seq_one_letter_code
_entity_poly.pdbx_strand_id
1 'polypeptide(L)'
;MSFLGKLFAFAALALLLVVLSASMTPAGRAIWNNWFFAVQKADDATRYSTRRTVEDTCRAMQASYEADRLTYSQYKDGEADERGWAAQAKMRANRTAATYNKYVLENSFVWSGNVPADINQQLPYIK
;
A
#
# COMPACT_ATOMS: atom_id res chain seq x y z
N MET A 1 31.79 35.02 25.18
CA MET A 1 30.33 34.78 25.08
C MET A 1 29.62 36.01 25.63
N SER A 2 28.79 36.68 24.82
CA SER A 2 28.06 37.89 25.25
C SER A 2 27.06 37.55 26.37
N PHE A 3 26.67 38.57 27.16
CA PHE A 3 25.66 38.42 28.21
C PHE A 3 24.34 37.82 27.68
N LEU A 4 23.91 38.25 26.48
CA LEU A 4 22.76 37.65 25.78
C LEU A 4 22.95 36.15 25.49
N GLY A 5 24.14 35.75 25.02
CA GLY A 5 24.43 34.34 24.72
C GLY A 5 24.32 33.43 25.94
N LYS A 6 24.72 33.92 27.12
CA LYS A 6 24.57 33.18 28.39
C LYS A 6 23.11 33.09 28.81
N LEU A 7 22.33 34.17 28.67
CA LEU A 7 20.91 34.18 29.00
C LEU A 7 20.11 33.19 28.15
N PHE A 8 20.39 33.12 26.84
CA PHE A 8 19.78 32.13 25.96
C PHE A 8 20.16 30.69 26.34
N ALA A 9 21.42 30.44 26.68
CA ALA A 9 21.87 29.12 27.10
C ALA A 9 21.19 28.66 28.40
N PHE A 10 21.04 29.56 29.39
CA PHE A 10 20.33 29.26 30.63
C PHE A 10 18.83 29.02 30.41
N ALA A 11 18.19 29.84 29.56
CA ALA A 11 16.79 29.65 29.21
C ALA A 11 16.56 28.29 28.52
N ALA A 12 17.43 27.93 27.57
CA ALA A 12 17.36 26.64 26.89
C ALA A 12 17.56 25.45 27.86
N LEU A 13 18.52 25.57 28.78
CA LEU A 13 18.79 24.54 29.79
C LEU A 13 17.60 24.35 30.75
N ALA A 14 17.02 25.46 31.23
CA ALA A 14 15.86 25.42 32.11
C ALA A 14 14.66 24.76 31.42
N LEU A 15 14.43 25.08 30.15
CA LEU A 15 13.34 24.51 29.36
C LEU A 15 13.53 22.99 29.15
N LEU A 16 14.77 22.57 28.92
CA LEU A 16 15.13 21.16 28.77
C LEU A 16 14.92 20.38 30.09
N LEU A 17 15.26 20.96 31.23
CA LEU A 17 15.00 20.37 32.57
C LEU A 17 13.50 20.27 32.88
N VAL A 18 12.68 21.22 32.43
CA VAL A 18 11.22 21.17 32.58
C VAL A 18 10.62 20.02 31.75
N VAL A 19 11.06 19.86 30.50
CA VAL A 19 10.60 18.75 29.63
C VAL A 19 11.01 17.40 30.22
N LEU A 20 12.26 17.27 30.70
CA LEU A 20 12.75 16.05 31.33
C LEU A 20 11.98 15.72 32.60
N SER A 21 11.77 16.69 33.50
CA SER A 21 11.05 16.46 34.75
C SER A 21 9.57 16.12 34.50
N ALA A 22 8.90 16.78 33.56
CA ALA A 22 7.55 16.44 33.14
C ALA A 22 7.45 15.00 32.62
N SER A 23 8.44 14.53 31.83
CA SER A 23 8.48 13.17 31.29
C SER A 23 8.61 12.07 32.35
N MET A 24 9.03 12.40 33.58
CA MET A 24 9.15 11.45 34.69
C MET A 24 7.89 11.37 35.56
N THR A 25 6.92 12.28 35.36
CA THR A 25 5.63 12.25 36.08
C THR A 25 4.62 11.33 35.37
N PRO A 26 3.67 10.73 36.11
CA PRO A 26 2.58 9.94 35.50
C PRO A 26 1.77 10.73 34.46
N ALA A 27 1.50 12.01 34.73
CA ALA A 27 0.76 12.88 33.81
C ALA A 27 1.54 13.17 32.52
N GLY A 28 2.83 13.49 32.62
CA GLY A 28 3.66 13.70 31.43
C GLY A 28 3.89 12.42 30.63
N ARG A 29 4.03 11.26 31.30
CA ARG A 29 4.05 9.94 30.63
C ARG A 29 2.74 9.65 29.89
N ALA A 30 1.59 9.98 30.47
CA ALA A 30 0.30 9.80 29.82
C ALA A 30 0.18 10.68 28.55
N ILE A 31 0.61 11.94 28.60
CA ILE A 31 0.62 12.83 27.43
C ILE A 31 1.55 12.28 26.34
N TRP A 32 2.76 11.86 26.71
CA TRP A 32 3.72 11.28 25.77
C TRP A 32 3.20 10.01 25.11
N ASN A 33 2.61 9.10 25.89
CA ASN A 33 2.05 7.85 25.39
C ASN A 33 0.85 8.09 24.46
N ASN A 34 -0.03 9.03 24.80
CA ASN A 34 -1.17 9.38 23.96
C ASN A 34 -0.72 9.98 22.63
N TRP A 35 0.27 10.88 22.66
CA TRP A 35 0.85 11.44 21.44
C TRP A 35 1.52 10.35 20.58
N PHE A 36 2.36 9.50 21.19
CA PHE A 36 3.03 8.41 20.49
C PHE A 36 2.04 7.37 19.93
N PHE A 37 0.96 7.08 20.65
CA PHE A 37 -0.14 6.25 20.18
C PHE A 37 -0.87 6.89 18.99
N ALA A 38 -1.14 8.19 19.04
CA ALA A 38 -1.76 8.91 17.92
C ALA A 38 -0.89 8.90 16.66
N VAL A 39 0.43 9.06 16.81
CA VAL A 39 1.41 8.95 15.71
C VAL A 39 1.40 7.54 15.14
N GLN A 40 1.56 6.50 15.97
CA GLN A 40 1.50 5.10 15.52
C GLN A 40 0.17 4.79 14.80
N LYS A 41 -0.96 5.26 15.36
CA LYS A 41 -2.27 5.06 14.76
C LYS A 41 -2.35 5.72 13.37
N ALA A 42 -1.78 6.91 13.19
CA ALA A 42 -1.75 7.58 11.90
C ALA A 42 -0.88 6.80 10.90
N ASP A 43 0.32 6.39 11.31
CA ASP A 43 1.24 5.61 10.47
C ASP A 43 0.64 4.26 10.05
N ASP A 44 0.01 3.54 11.00
CA ASP A 44 -0.66 2.27 10.73
C ASP A 44 -1.88 2.45 9.83
N ALA A 45 -2.65 3.53 9.99
CA ALA A 45 -3.76 3.84 9.10
C ALA A 45 -3.27 4.12 7.68
N THR A 46 -2.17 4.86 7.52
CA THR A 46 -1.56 5.08 6.20
C THR A 46 -1.09 3.77 5.59
N ARG A 47 -0.33 2.95 6.33
CA ARG A 47 0.14 1.63 5.86
C ARG A 47 -1.00 0.71 5.46
N TYR A 48 -2.06 0.66 6.28
CA TYR A 48 -3.26 -0.10 5.98
C TYR A 48 -3.96 0.42 4.72
N SER A 49 -4.12 1.73 4.59
CA SER A 49 -4.75 2.34 3.41
C SER A 49 -3.98 2.04 2.12
N THR A 50 -2.64 2.16 2.14
CA THR A 50 -1.78 1.78 1.02
C THR A 50 -1.94 0.30 0.67
N ARG A 51 -1.91 -0.60 1.67
CA ARG A 51 -2.13 -2.03 1.45
C ARG A 51 -3.48 -2.31 0.81
N ARG A 52 -4.54 -1.72 1.36
CA ARG A 52 -5.90 -1.89 0.85
C ARG A 52 -6.01 -1.42 -0.60
N THR A 53 -5.46 -0.26 -0.94
CA THR A 53 -5.49 0.25 -2.32
C THR A 53 -4.79 -0.68 -3.29
N VAL A 54 -3.62 -1.22 -2.92
CA VAL A 54 -2.90 -2.19 -3.74
C VAL A 54 -3.71 -3.46 -3.93
N GLU A 55 -4.27 -4.00 -2.85
CA GLU A 55 -5.08 -5.22 -2.90
C GLU A 55 -6.36 -5.04 -3.74
N ASP A 56 -7.09 -3.95 -3.54
CA ASP A 56 -8.31 -3.65 -4.30
C ASP A 56 -8.02 -3.46 -5.79
N THR A 57 -6.88 -2.83 -6.12
CA THR A 57 -6.41 -2.73 -7.51
C THR A 57 -6.08 -4.10 -8.10
N CYS A 58 -5.39 -4.96 -7.34
CA CYS A 58 -5.09 -6.33 -7.77
C CYS A 58 -6.37 -7.12 -8.06
N ARG A 59 -7.36 -7.06 -7.16
CA ARG A 59 -8.66 -7.73 -7.32
C ARG A 59 -9.41 -7.22 -8.55
N ALA A 60 -9.42 -5.91 -8.78
CA ALA A 60 -10.05 -5.33 -9.96
C ALA A 60 -9.40 -5.81 -11.26
N MET A 61 -8.06 -5.88 -11.30
CA MET A 61 -7.32 -6.37 -12.46
C MET A 61 -7.53 -7.87 -12.69
N GLN A 62 -7.54 -8.69 -11.63
CA GLN A 62 -7.86 -10.12 -11.72
C GLN A 62 -9.28 -10.33 -12.27
N ALA A 63 -10.26 -9.57 -11.77
CA ALA A 63 -11.64 -9.65 -12.26
C ALA A 63 -11.75 -9.27 -13.76
N SER A 64 -11.08 -8.20 -14.18
CA SER A 64 -11.04 -7.80 -15.59
C SER A 64 -10.36 -8.85 -16.47
N TYR A 65 -9.24 -9.42 -16.00
CA TYR A 65 -8.53 -10.48 -16.70
C TYR A 65 -9.40 -11.73 -16.86
N GLU A 66 -10.06 -12.18 -15.79
CA GLU A 66 -10.91 -13.37 -15.83
C GLU A 66 -12.13 -13.17 -16.73
N ALA A 67 -12.71 -11.96 -16.76
CA ALA A 67 -13.79 -11.64 -17.69
C ALA A 67 -13.35 -11.79 -19.16
N ASP A 68 -12.21 -11.20 -19.53
CA ASP A 68 -11.68 -11.31 -20.90
C ASP A 68 -11.22 -12.74 -21.22
N ARG A 69 -10.61 -13.44 -20.26
CA ARG A 69 -10.22 -14.84 -20.40
C ARG A 69 -11.43 -15.75 -20.62
N LEU A 70 -12.53 -15.48 -19.94
CA LEU A 70 -13.79 -16.19 -20.11
C LEU A 70 -14.37 -15.92 -21.50
N THR A 71 -14.41 -14.67 -21.95
CA THR A 71 -14.83 -14.32 -23.33
C THR A 71 -13.97 -15.03 -24.37
N TYR A 72 -12.65 -15.03 -24.22
CA TYR A 72 -11.77 -15.80 -25.10
C TYR A 72 -12.12 -17.29 -25.09
N SER A 73 -12.29 -17.88 -23.91
CA SER A 73 -12.57 -19.31 -23.77
C SER A 73 -13.90 -19.72 -24.40
N GLN A 74 -14.90 -18.83 -24.39
CA GLN A 74 -16.21 -19.07 -25.01
C GLN A 74 -16.17 -19.03 -26.53
N TYR A 75 -15.46 -18.05 -27.11
CA TYR A 75 -15.55 -17.77 -28.56
C TYR A 75 -14.34 -18.24 -29.39
N LYS A 76 -13.26 -18.74 -28.75
CA LYS A 76 -12.02 -19.10 -29.46
C LYS A 76 -12.18 -20.15 -30.55
N ASP A 77 -13.14 -21.06 -30.40
CA ASP A 77 -13.40 -22.16 -31.35
C ASP A 77 -14.65 -21.90 -32.21
N GLY A 78 -15.20 -20.68 -32.15
CA GLY A 78 -16.42 -20.28 -32.84
C GLY A 78 -16.24 -19.98 -34.33
N GLU A 79 -17.24 -19.31 -34.92
CA GLU A 79 -17.22 -18.83 -36.30
C GLU A 79 -16.25 -17.64 -36.49
N ALA A 80 -16.03 -17.18 -37.73
CA ALA A 80 -15.04 -16.14 -38.04
C ALA A 80 -15.21 -14.85 -37.21
N ASP A 81 -16.45 -14.37 -37.04
CA ASP A 81 -16.75 -13.16 -36.25
C ASP A 81 -16.48 -13.38 -34.75
N GLU A 82 -16.86 -14.54 -34.23
CA GLU A 82 -16.64 -14.94 -32.84
C GLU A 82 -15.15 -15.08 -32.52
N ARG A 83 -14.36 -15.63 -33.45
CA ARG A 83 -12.88 -15.67 -33.33
C ARG A 83 -12.29 -14.28 -33.29
N GLY A 84 -12.88 -13.32 -33.99
CA GLY A 84 -12.52 -11.91 -33.89
C GLY A 84 -12.71 -11.36 -32.47
N TRP A 85 -13.85 -11.65 -31.85
CA TRP A 85 -14.10 -11.27 -30.45
C TRP A 85 -13.15 -11.97 -29.48
N ALA A 86 -12.88 -13.26 -29.70
CA ALA A 86 -11.91 -14.01 -28.91
C ALA A 86 -10.51 -13.41 -29.01
N ALA A 87 -10.05 -13.05 -30.22
CA ALA A 87 -8.76 -12.42 -30.42
C ALA A 87 -8.64 -11.07 -29.69
N GLN A 88 -9.69 -10.25 -29.74
CA GLN A 88 -9.72 -9.00 -28.98
C GLN A 88 -9.67 -9.24 -27.46
N ALA A 89 -10.47 -10.17 -26.96
CA ALA A 89 -10.48 -10.53 -25.54
C ALA A 89 -9.12 -11.06 -25.08
N LYS A 90 -8.46 -11.92 -25.88
CA LYS A 90 -7.10 -12.39 -25.63
C LYS A 90 -6.10 -11.24 -25.53
N MET A 91 -6.14 -10.27 -26.44
CA MET A 91 -5.25 -9.10 -26.39
C MET A 91 -5.47 -8.28 -25.12
N ARG A 92 -6.72 -8.05 -24.73
CA ARG A 92 -7.06 -7.33 -23.48
C ARG A 92 -6.61 -8.09 -22.24
N ALA A 93 -6.91 -9.39 -22.14
CA ALA A 93 -6.46 -10.24 -21.05
C ALA A 93 -4.93 -10.24 -20.92
N ASN A 94 -4.20 -10.41 -22.04
CA ASN A 94 -2.73 -10.40 -22.01
C ASN A 94 -2.14 -9.03 -21.62
N ARG A 95 -2.77 -7.93 -22.03
CA ARG A 95 -2.40 -6.58 -21.58
C ARG A 95 -2.63 -6.40 -20.08
N THR A 96 -3.76 -6.89 -19.57
CA THR A 96 -4.08 -6.87 -18.14
C THR A 96 -3.09 -7.72 -17.35
N ALA A 97 -2.77 -8.94 -17.82
CA ALA A 97 -1.76 -9.80 -17.19
C ALA A 97 -0.38 -9.15 -17.13
N ALA A 98 0.07 -8.52 -18.22
CA ALA A 98 1.35 -7.79 -18.24
C ALA A 98 1.36 -6.64 -17.22
N THR A 99 0.29 -5.85 -17.18
CA THR A 99 0.19 -4.71 -16.25
C THR A 99 0.11 -5.21 -14.81
N TYR A 100 -0.64 -6.28 -14.55
CA TYR A 100 -0.81 -6.88 -13.24
C TYR A 100 0.49 -7.44 -12.69
N ASN A 101 1.19 -8.25 -13.49
CA ASN A 101 2.43 -8.89 -13.08
C ASN A 101 3.49 -7.85 -12.69
N LYS A 102 3.54 -6.73 -13.44
CA LYS A 102 4.38 -5.59 -13.10
C LYS A 102 3.92 -4.92 -11.80
N TYR A 103 2.63 -4.65 -11.66
CA TYR A 103 2.05 -3.97 -10.50
C TYR A 103 2.27 -4.75 -9.19
N VAL A 104 2.05 -6.07 -9.21
CA VAL A 104 2.29 -6.95 -8.05
C VAL A 104 3.77 -6.96 -7.66
N LEU A 105 4.68 -7.01 -8.65
CA LEU A 105 6.11 -6.97 -8.39
C LEU A 105 6.53 -5.65 -7.73
N GLU A 106 6.10 -4.52 -8.29
CA GLU A 106 6.40 -3.17 -7.77
C GLU A 106 5.85 -2.95 -6.35
N ASN A 107 4.71 -3.55 -6.02
CA ASN A 107 4.04 -3.39 -4.71
C ASN A 107 4.27 -4.58 -3.76
N SER A 108 5.17 -5.51 -4.09
CA SER A 108 5.42 -6.73 -3.29
C SER A 108 5.78 -6.45 -1.83
N PHE A 109 6.43 -5.32 -1.56
CA PHE A 109 6.83 -4.89 -0.21
C PHE A 109 5.65 -4.68 0.76
N VAL A 110 4.48 -4.37 0.23
CA VAL A 110 3.29 -3.97 1.00
C VAL A 110 2.72 -5.15 1.81
N TRP A 111 2.91 -6.37 1.31
CA TRP A 111 2.49 -7.61 1.96
C TRP A 111 3.58 -8.22 2.86
N SER A 112 4.83 -7.78 2.73
CA SER A 112 5.97 -8.29 3.52
C SER A 112 6.05 -9.84 3.53
N GLY A 113 5.74 -10.47 2.39
CA GLY A 113 5.73 -11.93 2.22
C GLY A 113 4.39 -12.61 2.56
N ASN A 114 3.39 -11.89 3.06
CA ASN A 114 2.06 -12.42 3.41
C ASN A 114 0.99 -11.94 2.43
N VAL A 115 1.06 -12.39 1.18
CA VAL A 115 0.07 -12.05 0.14
C VAL A 115 -1.25 -12.75 0.45
N PRO A 116 -2.41 -12.05 0.43
CA PRO A 116 -3.72 -12.65 0.58
C PRO A 116 -3.97 -13.78 -0.44
N ALA A 117 -4.62 -14.86 -0.02
CA ALA A 117 -4.81 -16.05 -0.86
C ALA A 117 -5.69 -15.83 -2.10
N ASP A 118 -6.52 -14.77 -2.09
CA ASP A 118 -7.36 -14.35 -3.22
C ASP A 118 -6.60 -13.53 -4.28
N ILE A 119 -5.37 -13.08 -3.97
CA ILE A 119 -4.53 -12.32 -4.88
C ILE A 119 -3.48 -13.25 -5.50
N ASN A 120 -3.53 -13.38 -6.82
CA ASN A 120 -2.56 -14.19 -7.56
C ASN A 120 -1.19 -13.50 -7.56
N GLN A 121 -0.10 -14.25 -7.38
CA GLN A 121 1.24 -13.66 -7.51
C GLN A 121 1.56 -13.27 -8.96
N GLN A 122 0.90 -13.91 -9.91
CA GLN A 122 1.00 -13.61 -11.34
C GLN A 122 -0.26 -14.10 -12.08
N LEU A 123 -0.60 -13.42 -13.15
CA LEU A 123 -1.60 -13.84 -14.13
C LEU A 123 -0.91 -14.46 -15.35
N PRO A 124 -1.35 -15.65 -15.81
CA PRO A 124 -0.76 -16.30 -16.96
C PRO A 124 -1.14 -15.60 -18.26
N TYR A 125 -0.25 -15.64 -19.25
CA TYR A 125 -0.59 -15.21 -20.61
C TYR A 125 -1.39 -16.29 -21.33
N ILE A 126 -2.44 -15.86 -22.04
CA ILE A 126 -3.23 -16.71 -22.93
C ILE A 126 -2.43 -16.90 -24.23
N LYS A 127 -2.13 -18.16 -24.55
CA LYS A 127 -1.38 -18.58 -25.74
C LYS A 127 -2.18 -18.46 -27.03
#